data_AF-A0A382EJI4-F1
#
_entry.id   AF-A0A382EJI4-F1
#
_cell.length_a   1.000
_cell.length_b   1.000
_cell.length_c   1.000
_cell.angle_alpha   90.00
_cell.angle_beta   90.00
_cell.angle_gamma   90.00
#
_symmetry.space_group_name_H-M   'P 1'
#
loop_
_entity.id
_entity.type
_entity.pdbx_description
1 polymer ?
#
loop_
_entity_poly.entity_id
_entity_poly.type
_entity_poly.pdbx_seq_one_letter_code
_entity_poly.pdbx_strand_id
1 'polypeptide(L)'
;MGMDKLANQDFQDLSIDQERKVARTFMGRIEWEMIVIGLGQFVLWVVIWSLVVQSIIPLWAGFFMSTLTTAFSYLPSHAGQHGHLSGKHKNLKWLNSVVGQISLIPLAQAHDVLKATHLKHHAYTNDPERDPDYGHTHVDHWWQSALNVHLQTGTDGKLAKMVEEFSEEDPSFKQAMERGGLFSILFLFAQMVVVVFYPLETFFLWWLPRKLATSYLGVVFSMEPHSKLPKGRYLDTRFWSNGMPRFLNHSMQIHVM
;
A
#
# COMPACT_ATOMS: atom_id res chain seq x y z
N MET A 1 34.79 -39.95 -37.74
CA MET A 1 35.15 -39.95 -36.31
C MET A 1 35.09 -38.51 -35.82
N GLY A 2 34.13 -38.21 -34.94
CA GLY A 2 34.09 -36.98 -34.13
C GLY A 2 33.29 -35.78 -34.68
N MET A 3 31.95 -35.88 -34.66
CA MET A 3 31.03 -34.73 -34.73
C MET A 3 30.75 -34.14 -33.33
N ASP A 4 31.74 -34.10 -32.43
CA ASP A 4 31.53 -33.73 -31.02
C ASP A 4 31.98 -32.29 -30.73
N LYS A 5 31.45 -31.33 -31.51
CA LYS A 5 31.53 -29.89 -31.18
C LYS A 5 30.19 -29.19 -31.37
N LEU A 6 29.11 -29.83 -30.93
CA LEU A 6 27.81 -29.18 -30.81
C LEU A 6 27.36 -29.21 -29.34
N ALA A 7 26.94 -28.03 -28.88
CA ALA A 7 26.36 -27.72 -27.57
C ALA A 7 27.35 -27.43 -26.42
N ASN A 8 28.13 -26.36 -26.55
CA ASN A 8 28.31 -25.48 -25.39
C ASN A 8 27.07 -24.58 -25.32
N GLN A 9 25.92 -25.17 -24.95
CA GLN A 9 24.78 -24.37 -24.51
C GLN A 9 25.14 -23.91 -23.10
N ASP A 10 25.52 -22.64 -22.97
CA ASP A 10 25.51 -21.94 -21.68
C ASP A 10 24.08 -22.05 -21.14
N PHE A 11 23.79 -23.09 -20.36
CA PHE A 11 22.54 -23.21 -19.64
C PHE A 11 22.51 -22.06 -18.65
N GLN A 12 21.76 -21.02 -19.00
CA GLN A 12 21.51 -19.91 -18.10
C GLN A 12 20.87 -20.49 -16.84
N ASP A 13 21.55 -20.37 -15.71
CA ASP A 13 21.05 -20.87 -14.42
C ASP A 13 19.84 -20.03 -14.00
N LEU A 14 18.65 -20.61 -14.13
CA LEU A 14 17.35 -20.01 -13.81
C LEU A 14 16.89 -20.31 -12.37
N SER A 15 17.82 -20.67 -11.47
CA SER A 15 17.50 -20.87 -10.06
C SER A 15 17.08 -19.56 -9.38
N ILE A 16 16.30 -19.68 -8.31
CA ILE A 16 15.88 -18.54 -7.47
C ILE A 16 17.10 -17.77 -6.93
N ASP A 17 18.21 -18.46 -6.67
CA ASP A 17 19.41 -17.81 -6.14
C ASP A 17 20.10 -16.93 -7.18
N GLN A 18 20.18 -17.37 -8.44
CA GLN A 18 20.66 -16.50 -9.52
C GLN A 18 19.73 -15.33 -9.78
N GLU A 19 18.43 -15.58 -9.80
CA GLU A 19 17.45 -14.54 -9.98
C GLU A 19 17.57 -13.47 -8.89
N ARG A 20 17.68 -13.86 -7.62
CA ARG A 20 17.94 -12.94 -6.50
C ARG A 20 19.28 -12.21 -6.65
N LYS A 21 20.31 -12.87 -7.19
CA LYS A 21 21.61 -12.26 -7.45
C LYS A 21 21.50 -11.16 -8.50
N VAL A 22 20.76 -11.39 -9.59
CA VAL A 22 20.47 -10.39 -10.63
C VAL A 22 19.59 -9.28 -10.06
N ALA A 23 18.49 -9.60 -9.36
CA ALA A 23 17.61 -8.60 -8.76
C ALA A 23 18.37 -7.64 -7.83
N ARG A 24 19.29 -8.16 -7.01
CA ARG A 24 20.13 -7.35 -6.11
C ARG A 24 21.00 -6.31 -6.83
N THR A 25 21.32 -6.47 -8.12
CA THR A 25 22.09 -5.45 -8.87
C THR A 25 21.26 -4.21 -9.18
N PHE A 26 19.94 -4.34 -9.20
CA PHE A 26 19.00 -3.24 -9.44
C PHE A 26 18.43 -2.64 -8.15
N MET A 27 18.74 -3.23 -6.99
CA MET A 27 18.20 -2.84 -5.69
C MET A 27 19.22 -2.11 -4.80
N GLY A 28 18.72 -1.42 -3.77
CA GLY A 28 19.53 -0.94 -2.65
C GLY A 28 19.84 0.56 -2.66
N ARG A 29 19.38 1.33 -3.67
CA ARG A 29 19.38 2.80 -3.60
C ARG A 29 18.40 3.29 -2.53
N ILE A 30 18.69 4.43 -1.94
CA ILE A 30 17.70 5.19 -1.15
C ILE A 30 16.68 5.75 -2.14
N GLU A 31 15.41 5.42 -1.95
CA GLU A 31 14.33 5.93 -2.78
C GLU A 31 13.85 7.30 -2.26
N TRP A 32 14.73 8.31 -2.41
CA TRP A 32 14.51 9.65 -1.89
C TRP A 32 13.28 10.33 -2.51
N GLU A 33 12.90 9.95 -3.73
CA GLU A 33 11.70 10.48 -4.39
C GLU A 33 10.45 10.19 -3.58
N MET A 34 10.35 8.96 -3.05
CA MET A 34 9.22 8.56 -2.19
C MET A 34 9.26 9.25 -0.84
N ILE A 35 10.45 9.57 -0.32
CA ILE A 35 10.59 10.36 0.91
C ILE A 35 10.04 11.79 0.69
N VAL A 36 10.44 12.44 -0.39
CA VAL A 36 9.98 13.79 -0.75
C VAL A 36 8.48 13.80 -1.02
N ILE A 37 7.96 12.82 -1.77
CA ILE A 37 6.51 12.69 -2.01
C ILE A 37 5.77 12.48 -0.68
N GLY A 38 6.25 11.58 0.18
CA GLY A 38 5.57 11.24 1.45
C GLY A 38 5.52 12.36 2.46
N LEU A 39 6.63 13.09 2.65
CA LEU A 39 6.65 14.26 3.54
C LEU A 39 5.96 15.46 2.89
N GLY A 40 6.18 15.68 1.59
CA GLY A 40 5.60 16.79 0.85
C GLY A 40 4.08 16.75 0.79
N GLN A 41 3.49 15.58 0.50
CA GLN A 41 2.03 15.44 0.48
C GLN A 41 1.41 15.65 1.87
N PHE A 42 2.09 15.20 2.93
CA PHE A 42 1.61 15.39 4.30
C PHE A 42 1.65 16.87 4.70
N VAL A 43 2.76 17.56 4.41
CA VAL A 43 2.89 19.01 4.64
C VAL A 43 1.80 19.76 3.88
N LEU A 44 1.58 19.41 2.60
CA LEU A 44 0.53 20.02 1.79
C LEU A 44 -0.86 19.77 2.39
N TRP A 45 -1.14 18.55 2.89
CA TRP A 45 -2.40 18.23 3.57
C TRP A 45 -2.62 19.11 4.81
N VAL A 46 -1.59 19.33 5.65
CA VAL A 46 -1.66 20.24 6.81
C VAL A 46 -1.89 21.70 6.38
N VAL A 47 -1.23 22.14 5.31
CA VAL A 47 -1.41 23.48 4.75
C VAL A 47 -2.85 23.66 4.24
N ILE A 48 -3.40 22.69 3.51
CA ILE A 48 -4.79 22.72 3.01
C ILE A 48 -5.76 22.88 4.18
N TRP A 49 -5.60 22.06 5.23
CA TRP A 49 -6.40 22.17 6.46
C TRP A 49 -6.32 23.58 7.06
N SER A 50 -5.10 24.10 7.21
CA SER A 50 -4.87 25.42 7.79
C SER A 50 -5.50 26.54 6.98
N LEU A 51 -5.45 26.45 5.64
CA LEU A 51 -6.03 27.45 4.73
C LEU A 51 -7.57 27.42 4.76
N VAL A 52 -8.18 26.24 4.85
CA VAL A 52 -9.65 26.12 4.94
C VAL A 52 -10.15 26.65 6.29
N VAL A 53 -9.52 26.26 7.40
CA VAL A 53 -9.92 26.72 8.75
C VAL A 53 -9.82 28.24 8.89
N GLN A 54 -8.81 28.85 8.26
CA GLN A 54 -8.65 30.31 8.21
C GLN A 54 -9.54 31.00 7.15
N SER A 55 -10.39 30.25 6.45
CA SER A 55 -11.25 30.75 5.36
C SER A 55 -10.49 31.44 4.23
N ILE A 56 -9.21 31.10 4.03
CA ILE A 56 -8.38 31.63 2.93
C ILE A 56 -8.78 30.95 1.61
N ILE A 57 -9.13 29.67 1.66
CA ILE A 57 -9.71 28.94 0.53
C ILE A 57 -11.05 28.32 0.94
N PRO A 58 -12.00 28.15 0.00
CA PRO A 58 -13.27 27.53 0.31
C PRO A 58 -13.12 26.02 0.55
N LEU A 59 -14.00 25.45 1.39
CA LEU A 59 -13.99 24.04 1.77
C LEU A 59 -13.99 23.08 0.57
N TRP A 60 -14.76 23.37 -0.48
CA TRP A 60 -14.83 22.51 -1.66
C TRP A 60 -13.47 22.41 -2.39
N ALA A 61 -12.70 23.51 -2.44
CA ALA A 61 -11.37 23.50 -3.04
C ALA A 61 -10.40 22.70 -2.16
N GLY A 62 -10.49 22.90 -0.85
CA GLY A 62 -9.77 22.09 0.14
C GLY A 62 -10.06 20.60 0.01
N PHE A 63 -11.32 20.22 -0.20
CA PHE A 63 -11.73 18.83 -0.40
C PHE A 63 -11.04 18.18 -1.59
N PHE A 64 -11.05 18.82 -2.77
CA PHE A 64 -10.38 18.27 -3.95
C PHE A 64 -8.87 18.13 -3.76
N MET A 65 -8.24 19.18 -3.19
CA MET A 65 -6.80 19.14 -2.92
C MET A 65 -6.43 18.07 -1.89
N SER A 66 -7.21 17.95 -0.81
CA SER A 66 -7.01 16.94 0.23
C SER A 66 -7.23 15.52 -0.31
N THR A 67 -8.21 15.33 -1.19
CA THR A 67 -8.44 14.04 -1.87
C THR A 67 -7.23 13.65 -2.71
N LEU A 68 -6.65 14.59 -3.44
CA LEU A 68 -5.46 14.34 -4.24
C LEU A 68 -4.25 14.00 -3.35
N THR A 69 -3.96 14.77 -2.31
CA THR A 69 -2.85 14.46 -1.39
C THR A 69 -3.05 13.12 -0.69
N THR A 70 -4.28 12.83 -0.27
CA THR A 70 -4.63 11.56 0.38
C THR A 70 -4.48 10.39 -0.58
N ALA A 71 -4.79 10.53 -1.87
CA ALA A 71 -4.51 9.49 -2.85
C ALA A 71 -3.02 9.13 -2.87
N PHE A 72 -2.12 10.12 -2.89
CA PHE A 72 -0.66 9.88 -2.90
C PHE A 72 -0.05 9.40 -1.58
N SER A 73 -0.81 9.32 -0.50
CA SER A 73 -0.30 9.00 0.84
C SER A 73 0.18 7.55 1.00
N TYR A 74 -0.42 6.60 0.27
CA TYR A 74 -0.09 5.18 0.41
C TYR A 74 1.23 4.82 -0.26
N LEU A 75 1.53 5.40 -1.42
CA LEU A 75 2.71 5.04 -2.24
C LEU A 75 4.04 5.13 -1.46
N PRO A 76 4.33 6.21 -0.72
CA PRO A 76 5.53 6.30 0.11
C PRO A 76 5.57 5.26 1.23
N SER A 77 4.42 4.99 1.85
CA SER A 77 4.31 3.93 2.85
C SER A 77 4.56 2.56 2.24
N HIS A 78 3.98 2.25 1.09
CA HIS A 78 4.20 0.99 0.37
C HIS A 78 5.68 0.78 0.05
N ALA A 79 6.40 1.81 -0.41
CA ALA A 79 7.86 1.76 -0.57
C ALA A 79 8.59 1.48 0.76
N GLY A 80 8.14 2.08 1.87
CA GLY A 80 8.65 1.79 3.22
C GLY A 80 8.34 0.36 3.72
N GLN A 81 7.19 -0.20 3.34
CA GLN A 81 6.82 -1.57 3.71
C GLN A 81 7.83 -2.58 3.12
N HIS A 82 8.25 -2.35 1.88
CA HIS A 82 9.32 -3.09 1.20
C HIS A 82 10.75 -2.72 1.60
N GLY A 83 10.92 -1.70 2.45
CA GLY A 83 12.23 -1.25 2.91
C GLY A 83 13.00 -0.38 1.90
N HIS A 84 12.35 0.11 0.85
CA HIS A 84 12.98 0.86 -0.23
C HIS A 84 13.46 2.26 0.20
N LEU A 85 12.79 2.89 1.17
CA LEU A 85 13.18 4.24 1.62
C LEU A 85 14.59 4.27 2.21
N SER A 86 14.99 3.22 2.93
CA SER A 86 16.36 3.09 3.45
C SER A 86 17.35 2.46 2.46
N GLY A 87 16.87 1.83 1.39
CA GLY A 87 17.68 0.99 0.52
C GLY A 87 18.48 -0.06 1.31
N LYS A 88 19.76 -0.22 0.97
CA LYS A 88 20.68 -1.14 1.66
C LYS A 88 21.22 -0.63 3.01
N HIS A 89 20.90 0.60 3.40
CA HIS A 89 21.52 1.27 4.54
C HIS A 89 20.83 0.90 5.86
N LYS A 90 21.39 -0.07 6.58
CA LYS A 90 20.80 -0.62 7.82
C LYS A 90 20.60 0.44 8.92
N ASN A 91 21.49 1.44 9.00
CA ASN A 91 21.40 2.55 9.96
C ASN A 91 20.24 3.52 9.66
N LEU A 92 19.66 3.46 8.46
CA LEU A 92 18.53 4.30 8.04
C LEU A 92 17.20 3.55 8.01
N LYS A 93 17.13 2.32 8.55
CA LYS A 93 15.89 1.52 8.55
C LYS A 93 14.69 2.23 9.15
N TRP A 94 14.90 3.14 10.09
CA TRP A 94 13.86 3.95 10.72
C TRP A 94 13.10 4.83 9.71
N LEU A 95 13.74 5.22 8.59
CA LEU A 95 13.09 6.00 7.53
C LEU A 95 11.83 5.30 7.00
N ASN A 96 11.91 3.98 6.83
CA ASN A 96 10.79 3.18 6.32
C ASN A 96 9.54 3.35 7.18
N SER A 97 9.69 3.20 8.50
CA SER A 97 8.58 3.27 9.44
C SER A 97 8.13 4.71 9.70
N VAL A 98 9.07 5.65 9.89
CA VAL A 98 8.72 7.03 10.25
C VAL A 98 8.10 7.76 9.05
N VAL A 99 8.76 7.75 7.90
CA VAL A 99 8.23 8.41 6.71
C VAL A 99 6.97 7.70 6.23
N GLY A 100 6.94 6.36 6.28
CA GLY A 100 5.75 5.59 5.94
C GLY A 100 4.56 5.89 6.86
N GLN A 101 4.78 6.04 8.17
CA GLN A 101 3.69 6.39 9.10
C GLN A 101 3.23 7.83 8.94
N ILE A 102 4.15 8.79 8.76
CA ILE A 102 3.79 10.19 8.48
C ILE A 102 2.98 10.27 7.19
N SER A 103 3.38 9.54 6.15
CA SER A 103 2.69 9.60 4.87
C SER A 103 1.24 9.15 5.02
N LEU A 104 0.94 8.15 5.85
CA LEU A 104 -0.41 7.59 6.05
C LEU A 104 -1.36 8.40 6.94
N ILE A 105 -0.93 9.51 7.54
CA ILE A 105 -1.81 10.33 8.39
C ILE A 105 -3.10 10.77 7.66
N PRO A 106 -3.06 11.25 6.40
CA PRO A 106 -4.27 11.61 5.65
C PRO A 106 -5.20 10.40 5.39
N LEU A 107 -4.64 9.20 5.21
CA LEU A 107 -5.42 7.96 5.12
C LEU A 107 -5.93 7.46 6.47
N ALA A 108 -5.46 8.02 7.59
CA ALA A 108 -5.74 7.53 8.95
C ALA A 108 -5.51 6.02 9.07
N GLN A 109 -4.35 5.56 8.60
CA GLN A 109 -3.92 4.15 8.65
C GLN A 109 -2.58 3.99 9.36
N ALA A 110 -2.37 2.81 9.93
CA ALA A 110 -1.12 2.46 10.59
C ALA A 110 -0.17 1.75 9.62
N HIS A 111 1.05 2.26 9.50
CA HIS A 111 2.08 1.71 8.62
C HIS A 111 2.38 0.25 8.95
N ASP A 112 2.43 -0.10 10.24
CA ASP A 112 2.80 -1.45 10.67
C ASP A 112 1.72 -2.49 10.38
N VAL A 113 0.44 -2.12 10.56
CA VAL A 113 -0.70 -2.97 10.17
C VAL A 113 -0.65 -3.19 8.67
N LEU A 114 -0.58 -2.11 7.89
CA LEU A 114 -0.54 -2.23 6.42
C LEU A 114 0.69 -3.02 5.97
N LYS A 115 1.87 -2.82 6.59
CA LYS A 115 3.07 -3.61 6.29
C LYS A 115 2.85 -5.09 6.55
N ALA A 116 2.31 -5.44 7.71
CA ALA A 116 2.12 -6.82 8.11
C ALA A 116 1.14 -7.53 7.18
N THR A 117 -0.01 -6.92 6.90
CA THR A 117 -1.01 -7.48 5.99
C THR A 117 -0.52 -7.53 4.55
N HIS A 118 0.15 -6.48 4.08
CA HIS A 118 0.73 -6.41 2.73
C HIS A 118 1.78 -7.50 2.48
N LEU A 119 2.62 -7.81 3.46
CA LEU A 119 3.57 -8.91 3.34
C LEU A 119 2.90 -10.29 3.34
N LYS A 120 1.75 -10.45 4.03
CA LYS A 120 0.94 -11.67 3.93
C LYS A 120 0.25 -11.77 2.58
N HIS A 121 -0.27 -10.66 2.04
CA HIS A 121 -0.78 -10.59 0.67
C HIS A 121 0.28 -11.07 -0.33
N HIS A 122 1.51 -10.55 -0.28
CA HIS A 122 2.61 -11.04 -1.14
C HIS A 122 2.96 -12.52 -0.95
N ALA A 123 2.84 -13.04 0.27
CA ALA A 123 3.17 -14.43 0.55
C ALA A 123 2.08 -15.41 0.07
N TYR A 124 0.83 -14.93 -0.02
CA TYR A 124 -0.35 -15.76 -0.28
C TYR A 124 -1.22 -15.20 -1.40
N THR A 125 -0.65 -14.46 -2.35
CA THR A 125 -1.42 -13.74 -3.38
C THR A 125 -2.38 -14.66 -4.11
N ASN A 126 -3.63 -14.21 -4.27
CA ASN A 126 -4.73 -14.94 -4.88
C ASN A 126 -5.13 -16.22 -4.11
N ASP A 127 -4.71 -16.37 -2.84
CA ASP A 127 -5.20 -17.42 -1.95
C ASP A 127 -6.55 -17.04 -1.33
N PRO A 128 -7.66 -17.75 -1.65
CA PRO A 128 -8.96 -17.42 -1.10
C PRO A 128 -8.99 -17.39 0.43
N GLU A 129 -8.17 -18.23 1.08
CA GLU A 129 -8.21 -18.43 2.53
C GLU A 129 -7.11 -17.70 3.28
N ARG A 130 -6.04 -17.26 2.60
CA ARG A 130 -4.85 -16.66 3.24
C ARG A 130 -4.45 -15.29 2.71
N ASP A 131 -5.01 -14.85 1.58
CA ASP A 131 -4.78 -13.50 1.07
C ASP A 131 -5.75 -12.52 1.74
N PRO A 132 -5.26 -11.55 2.54
CA PRO A 132 -6.12 -10.57 3.19
C PRO A 132 -6.90 -9.71 2.19
N ASP A 133 -6.42 -9.59 0.95
CA ASP A 133 -7.01 -8.73 -0.08
C ASP A 133 -7.94 -9.48 -1.06
N TYR A 134 -8.11 -10.81 -0.90
CA TYR A 134 -8.84 -11.64 -1.86
C TYR A 134 -10.24 -11.13 -2.20
N GLY A 135 -11.03 -10.79 -1.18
CA GLY A 135 -12.46 -10.48 -1.31
C GLY A 135 -12.79 -9.21 -2.10
N HIS A 136 -11.87 -8.23 -2.13
CA HIS A 136 -12.02 -7.01 -2.94
C HIS A 136 -11.20 -7.06 -4.24
N THR A 137 -10.29 -8.03 -4.38
CA THR A 137 -9.50 -8.29 -5.58
C THR A 137 -10.25 -9.08 -6.64
N HIS A 138 -10.84 -10.21 -6.25
CA HIS A 138 -11.46 -11.18 -7.18
C HIS A 138 -12.94 -10.89 -7.40
N VAL A 139 -13.21 -9.76 -8.04
CA VAL A 139 -14.56 -9.29 -8.41
C VAL A 139 -14.68 -9.10 -9.92
N ASP A 140 -15.90 -8.93 -10.43
CA ASP A 140 -16.14 -8.80 -11.86
C ASP A 140 -15.95 -7.37 -12.39
N HIS A 141 -16.14 -6.36 -11.53
CA HIS A 141 -16.08 -4.96 -11.93
C HIS A 141 -15.31 -4.10 -10.92
N TRP A 142 -14.60 -3.08 -11.43
CA TRP A 142 -13.78 -2.17 -10.62
C TRP A 142 -14.57 -1.50 -9.48
N TRP A 143 -15.84 -1.17 -9.71
CA TRP A 143 -16.66 -0.52 -8.69
C TRP A 143 -16.97 -1.46 -7.51
N GLN A 144 -17.02 -2.77 -7.73
CA GLN A 144 -17.17 -3.75 -6.65
C GLN A 144 -15.91 -3.75 -5.78
N SER A 145 -14.73 -3.71 -6.40
CA SER A 145 -13.46 -3.62 -5.66
C SER A 145 -13.39 -2.31 -4.85
N ALA A 146 -13.74 -1.19 -5.50
CA ALA A 146 -13.79 0.13 -4.89
C ALA A 146 -14.74 0.22 -3.67
N LEU A 147 -15.80 -0.59 -3.63
CA LEU A 147 -16.73 -0.65 -2.49
C LEU A 147 -16.32 -1.70 -1.46
N ASN A 148 -15.98 -2.92 -1.90
CA ASN A 148 -15.68 -4.07 -1.04
C ASN A 148 -14.42 -3.87 -0.20
N VAL A 149 -13.45 -3.07 -0.66
CA VAL A 149 -12.26 -2.71 0.13
C VAL A 149 -12.61 -2.05 1.47
N HIS A 150 -13.77 -1.39 1.58
CA HIS A 150 -14.24 -0.80 2.85
C HIS A 150 -14.85 -1.82 3.81
N LEU A 151 -15.14 -3.03 3.33
CA LEU A 151 -15.79 -4.10 4.08
C LEU A 151 -14.78 -5.12 4.61
N GLN A 152 -13.51 -5.00 4.22
CA GLN A 152 -12.43 -5.93 4.53
C GLN A 152 -12.34 -6.27 6.03
N THR A 153 -12.66 -5.33 6.91
CA THR A 153 -12.55 -5.50 8.38
C THR A 153 -13.84 -5.92 9.08
N GLY A 154 -14.99 -6.14 8.40
CA GLY A 154 -16.27 -6.15 9.13
C GLY A 154 -17.50 -6.88 8.57
N THR A 155 -17.48 -7.51 7.40
CA THR A 155 -18.72 -8.13 6.86
C THR A 155 -18.88 -9.62 7.08
N ASP A 156 -17.80 -10.38 7.18
CA ASP A 156 -17.84 -11.85 7.25
C ASP A 156 -16.91 -12.44 8.33
N GLY A 157 -16.17 -11.58 9.05
CA GLY A 157 -15.18 -12.00 10.05
C GLY A 157 -13.96 -12.71 9.45
N LYS A 158 -13.86 -12.87 8.13
CA LYS A 158 -12.82 -13.66 7.47
C LYS A 158 -11.44 -13.06 7.69
N LEU A 159 -11.29 -11.75 7.49
CA LEU A 159 -10.02 -11.06 7.78
C LEU A 159 -9.66 -11.15 9.27
N ALA A 160 -10.63 -11.01 10.17
CA ALA A 160 -10.36 -11.09 11.61
C ALA A 160 -9.82 -12.47 12.01
N LYS A 161 -10.44 -13.54 11.48
CA LYS A 161 -9.96 -14.92 11.65
C LYS A 161 -8.57 -15.13 11.06
N MET A 162 -8.32 -14.60 9.87
CA MET A 162 -6.99 -14.66 9.23
C MET A 162 -5.93 -13.91 10.04
N VAL A 163 -6.26 -12.74 10.60
CA VAL A 163 -5.37 -11.97 11.48
C VAL A 163 -5.08 -12.74 12.77
N GLU A 164 -6.07 -13.43 13.35
CA GLU A 164 -5.90 -14.27 14.53
C GLU A 164 -4.96 -15.45 14.23
N GLU A 165 -5.23 -16.21 13.17
CA GLU A 165 -4.38 -17.32 12.70
C GLU A 165 -2.94 -16.86 12.44
N PHE A 166 -2.74 -15.77 11.70
CA PHE A 166 -1.40 -15.23 11.48
C PHE A 166 -0.73 -14.72 12.75
N SER A 167 -1.48 -14.24 13.73
CA SER A 167 -0.93 -13.78 15.01
C SER A 167 -0.48 -14.94 15.90
N GLU A 168 -1.09 -16.12 15.75
CA GLU A 168 -0.65 -17.36 16.40
C GLU A 168 0.60 -17.94 15.71
N GLU A 169 0.63 -17.94 14.38
CA GLU A 169 1.73 -18.49 13.59
C GLU A 169 3.00 -17.62 13.60
N ASP A 170 2.84 -16.30 13.63
CA ASP A 170 3.92 -15.33 13.42
C ASP A 170 3.93 -14.26 14.52
N PRO A 171 4.82 -14.39 15.53
CA PRO A 171 4.94 -13.42 16.60
C PRO A 171 5.27 -12.01 16.12
N SER A 172 5.96 -11.87 14.98
CA SER A 172 6.30 -10.56 14.41
C SER A 172 5.10 -9.88 13.77
N PHE A 173 4.22 -10.66 13.13
CA PHE A 173 2.93 -10.19 12.63
C PHE A 173 2.06 -9.69 13.78
N LYS A 174 1.92 -10.50 14.85
CA LYS A 174 1.17 -10.11 16.06
C LYS A 174 1.66 -8.78 16.64
N GLN A 175 2.97 -8.63 16.85
CA GLN A 175 3.54 -7.39 17.38
C GLN A 175 3.30 -6.18 16.47
N ALA A 176 3.36 -6.36 15.15
CA ALA A 176 3.07 -5.29 14.20
C ALA A 176 1.59 -4.88 14.24
N MET A 177 0.68 -5.85 14.35
CA MET A 177 -0.75 -5.59 14.50
C MET A 177 -1.08 -4.87 15.81
N GLU A 178 -0.49 -5.29 16.94
CA GLU A 178 -0.66 -4.63 18.24
C GLU A 178 -0.13 -3.18 18.22
N ARG A 179 1.09 -2.98 17.71
CA ARG A 179 1.70 -1.64 17.61
C ARG A 179 0.90 -0.73 16.69
N GLY A 180 0.50 -1.21 15.51
CA GLY A 180 -0.29 -0.41 14.58
C GLY A 180 -1.74 -0.22 15.04
N GLY A 181 -2.31 -1.14 15.82
CA GLY A 181 -3.62 -1.01 16.46
C GLY A 181 -3.72 0.23 17.35
N LEU A 182 -2.65 0.56 18.08
CA LEU A 182 -2.56 1.80 18.86
C LEU A 182 -2.67 3.05 17.99
N PHE A 183 -2.04 3.05 16.80
CA PHE A 183 -2.18 4.15 15.84
C PHE A 183 -3.60 4.22 15.25
N SER A 184 -4.22 3.09 14.95
CA SER A 184 -5.61 3.06 14.49
C SER A 184 -6.57 3.67 15.52
N ILE A 185 -6.38 3.34 16.80
CA ILE A 185 -7.14 3.94 17.91
C ILE A 185 -6.83 5.43 18.05
N LEU A 186 -5.55 5.82 17.97
CA LEU A 186 -5.14 7.23 18.00
C LEU A 186 -5.82 8.04 16.90
N PHE A 187 -5.85 7.53 15.67
CA PHE A 187 -6.52 8.22 14.55
C PHE A 187 -8.02 8.32 14.77
N LEU A 188 -8.66 7.27 15.28
CA LEU A 188 -10.08 7.32 15.63
C LEU A 188 -10.36 8.44 16.65
N PHE A 189 -9.61 8.46 17.76
CA PHE A 189 -9.77 9.51 18.78
C PHE A 189 -9.45 10.90 18.23
N ALA A 190 -8.39 11.05 17.43
CA ALA A 190 -8.04 12.33 16.81
C ALA A 190 -9.19 12.83 15.92
N GLN A 191 -9.79 11.97 15.10
CA GLN A 191 -10.94 12.33 14.27
C GLN A 191 -12.16 12.69 15.13
N MET A 192 -12.42 11.97 16.24
CA MET A 192 -13.51 12.30 17.17
C MET A 192 -13.30 13.63 17.90
N VAL A 193 -12.06 14.01 18.19
CA VAL A 193 -11.76 15.32 18.77
C VAL A 193 -11.95 16.42 17.74
N VAL A 194 -11.36 16.28 16.54
CA VAL A 194 -11.38 17.33 15.52
C VAL A 194 -12.81 17.55 15.00
N VAL A 195 -13.64 16.51 14.86
CA VAL A 195 -15.02 16.64 14.38
C VAL A 195 -15.91 17.48 15.33
N VAL A 196 -15.60 17.53 16.63
CA VAL A 196 -16.35 18.36 17.59
C VAL A 196 -16.15 19.86 17.31
N PHE A 197 -14.95 20.25 16.87
CA PHE A 197 -14.60 21.64 16.59
C PHE A 197 -14.79 22.03 15.12
N TYR A 198 -14.55 21.09 14.21
CA TYR A 198 -14.53 21.29 12.75
C TYR A 198 -15.27 20.14 12.04
N PRO A 199 -16.60 20.03 12.19
CA PRO A 199 -17.34 18.85 11.73
C PRO A 199 -17.32 18.71 10.20
N LEU A 200 -17.55 19.79 9.48
CA LEU A 200 -17.58 19.78 8.01
C LEU A 200 -16.18 19.59 7.43
N GLU A 201 -15.17 20.24 8.01
CA GLU A 201 -13.78 20.08 7.59
C GLU A 201 -13.29 18.66 7.88
N THR A 202 -13.62 18.08 9.03
CA THR A 202 -13.25 16.68 9.32
C THR A 202 -13.88 15.72 8.32
N PHE A 203 -15.14 15.95 7.97
CA PHE A 203 -15.82 15.16 6.96
C PHE A 203 -15.18 15.34 5.57
N PHE A 204 -15.05 16.57 5.09
CA PHE A 204 -14.63 16.88 3.72
C PHE A 204 -13.11 16.91 3.50
N LEU A 205 -12.28 17.07 4.53
CA LEU A 205 -10.82 17.15 4.38
C LEU A 205 -10.07 15.94 4.94
N TRP A 206 -10.74 15.02 5.63
CA TRP A 206 -10.08 13.82 6.18
C TRP A 206 -10.89 12.54 5.96
N TRP A 207 -12.13 12.47 6.44
CA TRP A 207 -12.90 11.24 6.37
C TRP A 207 -13.29 10.86 4.92
N LEU A 208 -13.89 11.79 4.18
CA LEU A 208 -14.33 11.53 2.80
C LEU A 208 -13.14 11.35 1.84
N PRO A 209 -12.11 12.21 1.84
CA PRO A 209 -10.86 11.97 1.10
C PRO A 209 -10.26 10.59 1.34
N ARG A 210 -10.18 10.14 2.60
CA ARG A 210 -9.74 8.79 2.96
C ARG A 210 -10.60 7.74 2.27
N LYS A 211 -11.93 7.87 2.33
CA LYS A 211 -12.83 6.88 1.72
C LYS A 211 -12.62 6.76 0.21
N LEU A 212 -12.50 7.89 -0.48
CA LEU A 212 -12.25 7.94 -1.92
C LEU A 212 -10.88 7.35 -2.27
N ALA A 213 -9.84 7.70 -1.52
CA ALA A 213 -8.49 7.17 -1.73
C ALA A 213 -8.44 5.65 -1.50
N THR A 214 -9.05 5.13 -0.44
CA THR A 214 -9.11 3.68 -0.19
C THR A 214 -9.86 2.94 -1.31
N SER A 215 -10.97 3.49 -1.82
CA SER A 215 -11.67 2.94 -3.00
C SER A 215 -10.76 2.87 -4.23
N TYR A 216 -10.01 3.94 -4.49
CA TYR A 216 -9.03 3.99 -5.57
C TYR A 216 -7.91 2.94 -5.38
N LEU A 217 -7.42 2.75 -4.15
CA LEU A 217 -6.40 1.74 -3.84
C LEU A 217 -6.91 0.32 -4.06
N GLY A 218 -8.15 0.00 -3.68
CA GLY A 218 -8.74 -1.32 -3.95
C GLY A 218 -8.68 -1.68 -5.43
N VAL A 219 -8.98 -0.71 -6.30
CA VAL A 219 -8.90 -0.91 -7.76
C VAL A 219 -7.45 -1.04 -8.24
N VAL A 220 -6.60 -0.04 -7.93
CA VAL A 220 -5.28 0.11 -8.56
C VAL A 220 -4.20 -0.79 -7.95
N PHE A 221 -4.27 -1.05 -6.64
CA PHE A 221 -3.31 -1.92 -5.95
C PHE A 221 -3.75 -3.36 -5.88
N SER A 222 -5.05 -3.61 -5.83
CA SER A 222 -5.57 -4.96 -5.59
C SER A 222 -6.13 -5.59 -6.86
N MET A 223 -7.21 -5.04 -7.40
CA MET A 223 -7.93 -5.69 -8.50
C MET A 223 -7.13 -5.67 -9.81
N GLU A 224 -6.59 -4.53 -10.22
CA GLU A 224 -5.93 -4.38 -11.52
C GLU A 224 -4.67 -5.25 -11.67
N PRO A 225 -3.81 -5.43 -10.65
CA PRO A 225 -2.65 -6.30 -10.81
C PRO A 225 -2.97 -7.79 -10.60
N HIS A 226 -3.99 -8.16 -9.82
CA HIS A 226 -4.15 -9.54 -9.30
C HIS A 226 -5.44 -10.25 -9.71
N SER A 227 -6.49 -9.54 -10.09
CA SER A 227 -7.82 -10.14 -10.31
C SER A 227 -7.81 -11.21 -11.41
N LYS A 228 -8.49 -12.34 -11.16
CA LYS A 228 -8.65 -13.46 -12.10
C LYS A 228 -7.33 -14.13 -12.52
N LEU A 229 -6.28 -14.02 -11.70
CA LEU A 229 -5.02 -14.71 -11.88
C LEU A 229 -4.89 -15.93 -10.95
N PRO A 230 -4.14 -16.97 -11.34
CA PRO A 230 -3.87 -18.13 -10.48
C PRO A 230 -2.89 -17.77 -9.34
N LYS A 231 -2.64 -18.72 -8.45
CA LYS A 231 -1.56 -18.63 -7.46
C LYS A 231 -0.23 -19.00 -8.12
N GLY A 232 0.86 -18.36 -7.70
CA GLY A 232 2.23 -18.80 -8.01
C GLY A 232 3.13 -17.69 -8.53
N ARG A 233 4.44 -17.87 -8.30
CA ARG A 233 5.50 -16.93 -8.70
C ARG A 233 5.38 -16.59 -10.19
N TYR A 234 5.30 -15.30 -10.51
CA TYR A 234 5.12 -14.75 -11.87
C TYR A 234 3.77 -15.05 -12.55
N LEU A 235 2.84 -15.69 -11.84
CA LEU A 235 1.51 -16.03 -12.37
C LEU A 235 0.40 -15.24 -11.68
N ASP A 236 0.64 -14.82 -10.43
CA ASP A 236 -0.35 -14.19 -9.55
C ASP A 236 -0.52 -12.67 -9.75
N THR A 237 0.31 -12.07 -10.60
CA THR A 237 0.32 -10.64 -10.87
C THR A 237 0.55 -10.38 -12.35
N ARG A 238 -0.08 -9.34 -12.91
CA ARG A 238 0.12 -8.90 -14.30
C ARG A 238 0.60 -7.45 -14.38
N PHE A 239 1.36 -7.17 -15.43
CA PHE A 239 1.45 -5.80 -15.93
C PHE A 239 0.10 -5.38 -16.51
N TRP A 240 -0.25 -4.12 -16.31
CA TRP A 240 -1.51 -3.57 -16.79
C TRP A 240 -1.32 -2.11 -17.20
N SER A 241 -2.25 -1.60 -17.99
CA SER A 241 -2.24 -0.22 -18.45
C SER A 241 -3.66 0.30 -18.46
N ASN A 242 -3.81 1.57 -18.11
CA ASN A 242 -5.00 2.34 -18.31
C ASN A 242 -4.55 3.69 -18.90
N GLY A 243 -5.44 4.44 -19.54
CA GLY A 243 -5.08 5.74 -20.14
C GLY A 243 -4.59 6.80 -19.14
N MET A 244 -4.44 6.48 -17.86
CA MET A 244 -3.93 7.38 -16.84
C MET A 244 -2.38 7.34 -16.79
N PRO A 245 -1.73 8.50 -16.61
CA PRO A 245 -0.29 8.57 -16.38
C PRO A 245 0.17 7.64 -15.25
N ARG A 246 1.31 6.97 -15.43
CA ARG A 246 1.88 6.02 -14.46
C ARG A 246 1.95 6.54 -13.03
N PHE A 247 2.29 7.83 -12.87
CA PHE A 247 2.35 8.49 -11.57
C PHE A 247 1.01 8.43 -10.82
N LEU A 248 -0.11 8.63 -11.54
CA LEU A 248 -1.47 8.55 -11.00
C LEU A 248 -1.97 7.11 -10.83
N ASN A 249 -1.19 6.11 -11.22
CA ASN A 249 -1.42 4.70 -10.88
C ASN A 249 -0.44 4.20 -9.82
N HIS A 250 0.29 5.12 -9.18
CA HIS A 250 1.33 4.83 -8.20
C HIS A 250 2.40 3.86 -8.73
N SER A 251 2.63 3.85 -10.04
CA SER A 251 3.48 2.88 -10.74
C SER A 251 3.10 1.40 -10.54
N MET A 252 1.88 1.10 -10.08
CA MET A 252 1.41 -0.28 -9.92
C MET A 252 1.26 -1.03 -11.25
N GLN A 253 1.23 -0.30 -12.37
CA GLN A 253 1.27 -0.85 -13.74
C GLN A 253 2.50 -1.74 -14.01
N ILE A 254 3.59 -1.53 -13.26
CA ILE A 254 4.85 -2.28 -13.37
C ILE A 254 5.18 -3.07 -12.10
N HIS A 255 4.23 -3.16 -11.16
CA HIS A 255 4.42 -3.89 -9.92
C HIS A 255 4.10 -5.37 -10.12
N VAL A 256 5.11 -6.24 -9.98
CA VAL A 256 5.01 -7.70 -10.11
C VAL A 256 5.75 -8.34 -8.94
N MET A 257 5.24 -9.48 -8.48
CA MET A 257 5.76 -10.26 -7.36
C MET A 257 6.73 -11.38 -7.77
#